data_AF-A0A5C4MAX6-F1
#
_entry.id   AF-A0A5C4MAX6-F1
#
_cell.length_a   1.000
_cell.length_b   1.000
_cell.length_c   1.000
_cell.angle_alpha   90.00
_cell.angle_beta   90.00
_cell.angle_gamma   90.00
#
_symmetry.space_group_name_H-M   'P 1'
#
loop_
_entity.id
_entity.type
_entity.pdbx_description
1 polymer ?
#
loop_
_entity_poly.entity_id
_entity_poly.type
_entity_poly.pdbx_seq_one_letter_code
_entity_poly.pdbx_strand_id
1 'polypeptide(L)'
;MTVQETAGPETLDYRRVFGWPVHWHGGALTLETGSGIGAVAVPRAMAEPVLAGVARQGCAGPAVSVPTKHGAVVMLLVEADVLAPGSLPDGVRVLTAGTTIPLPGDRSPHALTHWIVPPDTHQRWLPSLTAVLASIRGCR
;
A
#
# COMPACT_ATOMS: atom_id res chain seq x y z
N MET A 1 28.78 -26.81 -20.55
CA MET A 1 27.63 -26.88 -19.62
C MET A 1 27.41 -25.48 -19.09
N THR A 2 26.49 -24.74 -19.71
CA THR A 2 26.12 -23.39 -19.25
C THR A 2 24.89 -23.57 -18.40
N VAL A 3 25.03 -23.38 -17.09
CA VAL A 3 23.91 -23.41 -16.15
C VAL A 3 22.94 -22.30 -16.51
N GLN A 4 21.75 -22.68 -16.95
CA GLN A 4 20.60 -21.79 -17.07
C GLN A 4 20.16 -21.40 -15.66
N GLU A 5 20.51 -20.18 -15.26
CA GLU A 5 19.92 -19.52 -14.12
C GLU A 5 18.44 -19.31 -14.43
N THR A 6 17.59 -20.12 -13.79
CA THR A 6 16.14 -20.06 -13.94
C THR A 6 15.69 -18.76 -13.29
N ALA A 7 15.42 -17.74 -14.11
CA ALA A 7 14.88 -16.47 -13.65
C ALA A 7 13.57 -16.75 -12.89
N GLY A 8 13.60 -16.57 -11.56
CA GLY A 8 12.38 -16.49 -10.75
C GLY A 8 11.52 -15.32 -11.23
N PRO A 9 10.26 -15.21 -10.75
CA PRO A 9 9.38 -14.10 -11.10
C PRO A 9 10.17 -12.79 -10.89
N GLU A 10 10.29 -11.99 -11.95
CA GLU A 10 11.09 -10.77 -11.93
C GLU A 10 10.65 -9.92 -10.73
N THR A 11 11.55 -9.76 -9.75
CA THR A 11 11.29 -8.91 -8.59
C THR A 11 11.02 -7.50 -9.11
N LEU A 12 9.78 -7.04 -8.96
CA LEU A 12 9.35 -5.74 -9.45
C LEU A 12 10.23 -4.66 -8.81
N ASP A 13 11.03 -3.97 -9.61
CA ASP A 13 11.86 -2.87 -9.14
C ASP A 13 10.98 -1.64 -8.89
N TYR A 14 10.38 -1.58 -7.71
CA TYR A 14 9.44 -0.51 -7.36
C TYR A 14 10.05 0.89 -7.49
N ARG A 15 11.37 1.04 -7.25
CA ARG A 15 12.07 2.32 -7.42
C ARG A 15 12.08 2.71 -8.88
N ARG A 16 12.46 1.80 -9.76
CA ARG A 16 12.59 2.07 -11.20
C ARG A 16 11.23 2.23 -11.90
N VAL A 17 10.25 1.42 -11.53
CA VAL A 17 8.95 1.36 -12.23
C VAL A 17 8.00 2.45 -11.76
N PHE A 18 7.91 2.68 -10.44
CA PHE A 18 6.95 3.62 -9.85
C PHE A 18 7.59 4.85 -9.21
N GLY A 19 8.92 4.90 -9.09
CA GLY A 19 9.61 6.00 -8.40
C GLY A 19 9.45 5.95 -6.87
N TRP A 20 9.01 4.83 -6.31
CA TRP A 20 8.71 4.73 -4.88
C TRP A 20 9.99 4.69 -4.03
N PRO A 21 10.04 5.39 -2.88
CA PRO A 21 11.16 5.37 -1.96
C PRO A 21 11.14 4.09 -1.12
N VAL A 22 11.43 2.96 -1.77
CA VAL A 22 11.55 1.67 -1.09
C VAL A 22 12.98 1.41 -0.63
N HIS A 23 13.22 0.68 0.44
CA HIS A 23 14.54 0.27 0.89
C HIS A 23 14.46 -1.10 1.58
N TRP A 24 15.61 -1.77 1.74
CA TRP A 24 15.67 -3.01 2.51
C TRP A 24 15.93 -2.69 3.97
N HIS A 25 15.11 -3.21 4.87
CA HIS A 25 15.27 -3.09 6.32
C HIS A 25 14.95 -4.42 7.00
N GLY A 26 15.89 -4.94 7.81
CA GLY A 26 15.67 -6.18 8.55
C GLY A 26 15.32 -7.39 7.68
N GLY A 27 15.81 -7.45 6.43
CA GLY A 27 15.50 -8.53 5.48
C GLY A 27 14.15 -8.40 4.77
N ALA A 28 13.36 -7.35 5.04
CA ALA A 28 12.12 -7.05 4.34
C ALA A 28 12.30 -5.81 3.43
N LEU A 29 11.54 -5.78 2.35
CA LEU A 29 11.40 -4.57 1.54
C LEU A 29 10.39 -3.65 2.22
N THR A 30 10.71 -2.38 2.37
CA THR A 30 9.86 -1.40 3.02
C THR A 30 9.73 -0.14 2.17
N LEU A 31 8.55 0.46 2.14
CA LEU A 31 8.26 1.77 1.55
C LEU A 31 8.26 2.83 2.63
N GLU A 32 8.94 3.95 2.42
CA GLU A 32 8.87 5.12 3.30
C GLU A 32 7.83 6.10 2.78
N THR A 33 6.86 6.51 3.59
CA THR A 33 5.96 7.60 3.22
C THR A 33 6.73 8.94 3.21
N GLY A 34 6.34 9.84 2.32
CA GLY A 34 7.09 11.05 1.98
C GLY A 34 7.19 11.22 0.46
N SER A 35 7.76 12.33 0.00
CA SER A 35 7.98 12.58 -1.44
C SER A 35 6.74 12.38 -2.32
N GLY A 36 5.55 12.77 -1.84
CA GLY A 36 4.29 12.62 -2.56
C GLY A 36 3.57 11.28 -2.34
N ILE A 37 4.08 10.39 -1.49
CA ILE A 37 3.43 9.12 -1.14
C ILE A 37 3.02 9.11 0.33
N GLY A 38 1.76 8.78 0.60
CA GLY A 38 1.23 8.51 1.91
C GLY A 38 0.56 7.15 1.97
N ALA A 39 -0.08 6.86 3.11
CA ALA A 39 -0.96 5.71 3.20
C ALA A 39 -2.13 5.98 4.13
N VAL A 40 -3.22 5.25 3.90
CA VAL A 40 -4.34 5.16 4.83
C VAL A 40 -4.41 3.75 5.36
N ALA A 41 -4.22 3.60 6.66
CA ALA A 41 -4.42 2.33 7.36
C ALA A 41 -5.89 2.20 7.75
N VAL A 42 -6.52 1.10 7.37
CA VAL A 42 -7.88 0.74 7.76
C VAL A 42 -7.91 -0.63 8.45
N PRO A 43 -8.86 -0.86 9.38
CA PRO A 43 -9.10 -2.21 9.91
C PRO A 43 -9.47 -3.18 8.78
N ARG A 44 -9.02 -4.44 8.88
CA ARG A 44 -9.33 -5.46 7.86
C ARG A 44 -10.82 -5.59 7.55
N ALA A 45 -11.68 -5.46 8.56
CA ALA A 45 -13.14 -5.54 8.41
C ALA A 45 -13.72 -4.41 7.52
N MET A 46 -13.02 -3.28 7.39
CA MET A 46 -13.45 -2.15 6.55
C MET A 46 -12.81 -2.17 5.16
N ALA A 47 -11.81 -3.02 4.93
CA ALA A 47 -10.96 -2.93 3.74
C ALA A 47 -11.74 -3.16 2.43
N GLU A 48 -12.55 -4.20 2.38
CA GLU A 48 -13.32 -4.57 1.18
C GLU A 48 -14.28 -3.46 0.71
N PRO A 49 -15.20 -2.93 1.54
CA PRO A 49 -16.10 -1.86 1.11
C PRO A 49 -15.35 -0.57 0.75
N VAL A 50 -14.24 -0.25 1.44
CA VAL A 50 -13.40 0.91 1.11
C VAL A 50 -12.76 0.75 -0.26
N LEU A 51 -12.14 -0.40 -0.53
CA LEU A 51 -11.50 -0.69 -1.83
C LEU A 51 -12.53 -0.65 -2.97
N ALA A 52 -13.71 -1.23 -2.76
CA ALA A 52 -14.80 -1.16 -3.73
C ALA A 52 -15.28 0.29 -3.94
N GLY A 53 -15.36 1.09 -2.88
CA GLY A 53 -15.67 2.53 -2.96
C GLY A 53 -14.67 3.30 -3.82
N VAL A 54 -13.38 3.10 -3.56
CA VAL A 54 -12.28 3.74 -4.30
C VAL A 54 -12.27 3.31 -5.76
N ALA A 55 -12.48 2.02 -6.04
CA ALA A 55 -12.54 1.49 -7.40
C ALA A 55 -13.73 2.07 -8.20
N ARG A 56 -14.92 2.22 -7.59
CA ARG A 56 -16.09 2.85 -8.23
C ARG A 56 -15.87 4.31 -8.62
N GLN A 57 -14.95 4.99 -7.96
CA GLN A 57 -14.56 6.36 -8.30
C GLN A 57 -13.56 6.42 -9.46
N GLY A 58 -13.12 5.27 -9.99
CA GLY A 58 -12.05 5.20 -11.00
C GLY A 58 -10.66 5.41 -10.42
N CYS A 59 -10.52 5.40 -9.09
CA CYS A 59 -9.28 5.67 -8.37
C CYS A 59 -8.67 4.41 -7.75
N ALA A 60 -8.93 3.22 -8.30
CA ALA A 60 -8.34 1.98 -7.80
C ALA A 60 -6.81 2.11 -7.67
N GLY A 61 -6.24 1.51 -6.63
CA GLY A 61 -4.83 1.67 -6.33
C GLY A 61 -4.27 0.59 -5.41
N PRO A 62 -2.94 0.56 -5.25
CA PRO A 62 -2.26 -0.49 -4.52
C PRO A 62 -2.63 -0.49 -3.04
N ALA A 63 -2.90 -1.67 -2.52
CA ALA A 63 -3.25 -1.88 -1.13
C ALA A 63 -2.58 -3.15 -0.59
N VAL A 64 -1.95 -3.04 0.57
CA VAL A 64 -1.18 -4.11 1.20
C VAL A 64 -1.80 -4.48 2.54
N SER A 65 -1.94 -5.79 2.81
CA SER A 65 -2.30 -6.29 4.13
C SER A 65 -1.04 -6.47 4.95
N VAL A 66 -0.98 -5.82 6.12
CA VAL A 66 0.17 -5.84 7.03
C VAL A 66 -0.23 -6.49 8.36
N PRO A 67 0.47 -7.54 8.81
CA PRO A 67 0.24 -8.14 10.12
C PRO A 67 0.62 -7.16 11.24
N THR A 68 -0.16 -7.12 12.31
CA THR A 68 0.19 -6.40 13.55
C THR A 68 -0.10 -7.27 14.77
N LYS A 69 0.38 -6.85 15.95
CA LYS A 69 0.05 -7.50 17.23
C LYS A 69 -1.45 -7.58 17.54
N HIS A 70 -2.29 -6.77 16.88
CA HIS A 70 -3.74 -6.71 17.08
C HIS A 70 -4.52 -7.28 15.88
N GLY A 71 -3.85 -8.03 14.99
CA GLY A 71 -4.43 -8.53 13.74
C GLY A 71 -3.94 -7.75 12.52
N ALA A 72 -4.46 -8.10 11.34
CA ALA A 72 -4.06 -7.45 10.10
C ALA A 72 -4.72 -6.08 9.92
N VAL A 73 -3.94 -5.10 9.44
CA VAL A 73 -4.44 -3.83 8.90
C VAL A 73 -4.24 -3.80 7.41
N VAL A 74 -5.11 -3.12 6.67
CA VAL A 74 -4.90 -2.89 5.24
C VAL A 74 -4.43 -1.45 5.04
N MET A 75 -3.29 -1.29 4.38
CA MET A 75 -2.73 0.01 4.04
C MET A 75 -2.99 0.29 2.56
N LEU A 76 -3.79 1.31 2.27
CA LEU A 76 -3.98 1.82 0.92
C LEU A 76 -2.91 2.87 0.66
N LEU A 77 -2.08 2.68 -0.36
CA LEU A 77 -1.10 3.69 -0.74
C LEU A 77 -1.81 4.81 -1.48
N VAL A 78 -1.50 6.05 -1.13
CA VAL A 78 -2.15 7.24 -1.67
C VAL A 78 -1.11 8.26 -2.09
N GLU A 79 -1.47 9.14 -3.02
CA GLU A 79 -0.75 10.37 -3.23
C GLU A 79 -0.93 11.25 -1.98
N ALA A 80 0.19 11.66 -1.38
CA ALA A 80 0.19 12.51 -0.20
C ALA A 80 -0.26 13.92 -0.60
N ASP A 81 -1.35 14.37 0.02
CA ASP A 81 -1.84 15.75 -0.09
C ASP A 81 -1.65 16.45 1.27
N VAL A 82 -1.59 17.78 1.28
CA VAL A 82 -1.41 18.63 2.47
C VAL A 82 -2.67 18.67 3.34
N LEU A 83 -3.74 17.99 2.94
CA LEU A 83 -5.01 18.01 3.63
C LEU A 83 -4.92 17.33 5.00
N ALA A 84 -5.18 18.10 6.06
CA ALA A 84 -5.42 17.53 7.38
C ALA A 84 -6.69 16.66 7.33
N PRO A 85 -6.62 15.37 7.70
CA PRO A 85 -7.82 14.56 7.76
C PRO A 85 -8.76 15.14 8.81
N GLY A 86 -10.03 15.32 8.45
CA GLY A 86 -11.09 15.60 9.42
C GLY A 86 -11.29 14.41 10.37
N SER A 87 -12.44 14.34 11.06
CA SER A 87 -12.74 13.16 11.90
C SER A 87 -12.72 11.87 11.06
N LEU A 88 -11.96 10.89 11.54
CA LEU A 88 -11.84 9.57 10.94
C LEU A 88 -12.62 8.56 11.79
N PRO A 89 -13.21 7.52 11.19
CA PRO A 89 -13.77 6.41 11.93
C PRO A 89 -12.73 5.71 12.81
N ASP A 90 -13.19 5.04 13.85
CA ASP A 90 -12.31 4.31 14.75
C ASP A 90 -11.45 3.28 14.01
N GLY A 91 -10.16 3.26 14.34
CA GLY A 91 -9.18 2.37 13.74
C GLY A 91 -8.64 2.81 12.37
N VAL A 92 -9.21 3.86 11.75
CA VAL A 92 -8.67 4.45 10.51
C VAL A 92 -7.60 5.48 10.85
N ARG A 93 -6.45 5.42 10.16
CA ARG A 93 -5.34 6.36 10.34
C ARG A 93 -4.76 6.78 9.00
N VAL A 94 -4.48 8.07 8.87
CA VAL A 94 -3.62 8.58 7.79
C VAL A 94 -2.18 8.55 8.28
N LEU A 95 -1.31 7.88 7.53
CA LEU A 95 0.12 7.76 7.80
C LEU A 95 0.86 8.83 7.00
N THR A 96 1.42 9.80 7.71
CA THR A 96 2.18 10.93 7.15
C THR A 96 3.63 10.54 6.86
N ALA A 97 4.40 11.49 6.30
CA ALA A 97 5.81 11.30 5.97
C ALA A 97 6.67 10.70 7.11
N GLY A 98 7.64 9.87 6.73
CA GLY A 98 8.55 9.16 7.63
C GLY A 98 8.02 7.83 8.17
N THR A 99 6.83 7.40 7.76
CA THR A 99 6.28 6.11 8.17
C THR A 99 6.78 5.00 7.25
N THR A 100 7.28 3.91 7.84
CA THR A 100 7.74 2.74 7.08
C THR A 100 6.64 1.69 6.94
N ILE A 101 6.34 1.29 5.71
CA ILE A 101 5.33 0.30 5.34
C ILE A 101 6.04 -0.93 4.79
N PRO A 102 5.89 -2.12 5.39
CA PRO A 102 6.43 -3.33 4.80
C PRO A 102 5.72 -3.63 3.48
N LEU A 103 6.51 -3.96 2.46
CA LEU A 103 6.02 -4.44 1.18
C LEU A 103 6.21 -5.96 1.09
N PRO A 104 5.36 -6.66 0.33
CA PRO A 104 5.60 -8.06 -0.01
C PRO A 104 6.92 -8.18 -0.78
N GLY A 105 7.74 -9.16 -0.40
CA GLY A 105 9.03 -9.38 -1.05
C GLY A 105 9.41 -10.86 -1.07
N ASP A 106 10.07 -11.28 -2.14
CA ASP A 106 10.35 -12.69 -2.45
C ASP A 106 11.39 -13.32 -1.51
N ARG A 107 12.16 -12.49 -0.80
CA ARG A 107 13.25 -12.93 0.09
C ARG A 107 12.76 -13.47 1.44
N SER A 108 11.46 -13.37 1.73
CA SER A 108 10.87 -13.92 2.94
C SER A 108 9.62 -14.73 2.60
N PRO A 109 9.75 -16.05 2.36
CA PRO A 109 8.61 -16.94 2.11
C PRO A 109 7.64 -17.07 3.30
N HIS A 110 7.98 -16.49 4.46
CA HIS A 110 7.12 -16.40 5.64
C HIS A 110 6.56 -14.99 5.87
N ALA A 111 6.74 -14.06 4.93
CA ALA A 111 6.15 -12.73 5.04
C ALA A 111 4.62 -12.82 5.02
N LEU A 112 3.98 -12.52 6.15
CA LEU A 112 2.52 -12.42 6.25
C LEU A 112 1.97 -11.17 5.53
N THR A 113 2.86 -10.25 5.16
CA THR A 113 2.56 -9.06 4.35
C THR A 113 2.33 -9.46 2.90
N HIS A 114 1.15 -9.17 2.36
CA HIS A 114 0.78 -9.50 0.98
C HIS A 114 -0.06 -8.39 0.33
N TRP A 115 0.03 -8.27 -0.99
CA TRP A 115 -0.81 -7.36 -1.76
C TRP A 115 -2.27 -7.85 -1.73
N ILE A 116 -3.18 -6.95 -1.37
CA ILE A 116 -4.63 -7.12 -1.59
C ILE A 116 -4.98 -6.61 -2.99
N VAL A 117 -4.40 -5.47 -3.36
CA VAL A 117 -4.39 -4.96 -4.72
C VAL A 117 -2.93 -4.68 -5.06
N PRO A 118 -2.30 -5.44 -5.96
CA PRO A 118 -0.92 -5.18 -6.36
C PRO A 118 -0.83 -3.87 -7.15
N PRO A 119 0.33 -3.19 -7.15
CA PRO A 119 0.53 -2.05 -8.05
C PRO A 119 0.52 -2.52 -9.50
N ASP A 120 -0.15 -1.74 -10.36
CA ASP A 120 -0.24 -2.00 -11.79
C ASP A 120 0.79 -1.15 -12.54
N THR A 121 1.67 -1.80 -13.31
CA THR A 121 2.70 -1.13 -14.10
C THR A 121 2.15 -0.27 -15.23
N HIS A 122 0.93 -0.54 -15.69
CA HIS A 122 0.23 0.28 -16.69
C HIS A 122 -0.51 1.46 -16.06
N GLN A 123 -0.85 1.35 -14.77
CA GLN A 123 -1.58 2.37 -14.01
C GLN A 123 -0.79 2.80 -12.77
N ARG A 124 0.29 3.57 -13.03
CA ARG A 124 1.33 3.89 -12.02
C ARG A 124 0.95 4.97 -11.01
N TRP A 125 -0.17 5.66 -11.20
CA TRP A 125 -0.63 6.70 -10.29
C TRP A 125 -1.17 6.09 -8.98
N LEU A 126 -1.16 6.88 -7.91
CA LEU A 126 -1.81 6.51 -6.65
C LEU A 126 -3.16 7.23 -6.54
N PRO A 127 -4.17 6.66 -5.87
CA PRO A 127 -5.37 7.40 -5.52
C PRO A 127 -5.00 8.62 -4.66
N SER A 128 -5.74 9.72 -4.84
CA SER A 128 -5.61 10.85 -3.92
C SER A 128 -6.11 10.48 -2.53
N LEU A 129 -5.49 11.07 -1.49
CA LEU A 129 -5.95 10.92 -0.11
C LEU A 129 -7.44 11.26 0.03
N THR A 130 -7.90 12.32 -0.64
CA THR A 130 -9.30 12.76 -0.62
C THR A 130 -10.27 11.73 -1.17
N ALA A 131 -9.94 11.03 -2.26
CA ALA A 131 -10.79 9.98 -2.83
C ALA A 131 -10.95 8.78 -1.87
N VAL A 132 -9.86 8.39 -1.21
CA VAL A 132 -9.88 7.33 -0.19
C VAL A 132 -10.71 7.74 1.02
N LEU A 133 -10.52 8.96 1.53
CA LEU A 133 -11.29 9.46 2.67
C LEU A 133 -12.78 9.61 2.35
N ALA A 134 -13.13 10.04 1.14
CA ALA A 134 -14.52 10.09 0.68
C ALA A 134 -15.14 8.69 0.65
N SER A 135 -14.40 7.69 0.15
CA SER A 135 -14.83 6.29 0.13
C SER A 135 -15.08 5.75 1.54
N ILE A 136 -14.17 6.01 2.48
CA ILE A 136 -14.30 5.60 3.89
C ILE A 136 -15.55 6.19 4.53
N ARG A 137 -15.85 7.47 4.27
CA ARG A 137 -17.04 8.14 4.81
C ARG A 137 -18.35 7.60 4.22
N GLY A 138 -18.31 7.08 2.99
CA GLY A 138 -19.45 6.49 2.30
C GLY A 138 -19.72 5.02 2.65
N CYS A 139 -18.84 4.35 3.40
CA CYS A 139 -19.00 2.94 3.82
C CYS A 139 -19.86 2.77 5.09
N ARG A 140 -20.76 3.70 5.38
CA ARG A 140 -21.65 3.67 6.55
C ARG A 140 -22.90 2.86 6.27
#